data_AF-Q9LEH0-F1
#
_entry.id   AF-Q9LEH0-F1
#
_cell.length_a   1.000
_cell.length_b   1.000
_cell.length_c   1.000
_cell.angle_alpha   90.00
_cell.angle_beta   90.00
_cell.angle_gamma   90.00
#
_symmetry.space_group_name_H-M   'P 1'
#
loop_
_entity.id
_entity.type
_entity.pdbx_description
1 polymer ?
#
loop_
_entity_poly.entity_id
_entity_poly.type
_entity_poly.pdbx_seq_one_letter_code
_entity_poly.pdbx_strand_id
1 'polypeptide(L)'
;MMYQQGCFAGGTVLRLAKDLAENNKGARVLVVCSEITAVTFRGPSDAHLDSLVGQALFGDGAAAIIIGADPIPEVEKPLFELVSAAQTILPDSDGAIDGHLREVGLTFHLLKDVPGLISKNIEKSLVEAFQPLGITDWNSLFWIAHPGGPAILDQVEEKLALKPEKLRSTRHVLSEYGNMSSAC
;
A
#
# COMPACT_ATOMS: atom_id res chain seq x y z
N MET A 1 5.93 -14.60 -9.04
CA MET A 1 5.27 -13.50 -9.77
C MET A 1 3.83 -13.45 -9.31
N MET A 2 3.34 -12.28 -8.89
CA MET A 2 1.98 -12.10 -8.37
C MET A 2 1.24 -11.15 -9.29
N TYR A 3 -0.01 -11.47 -9.62
CA TYR A 3 -0.82 -10.69 -10.55
C TYR A 3 -2.15 -10.33 -9.91
N GLN A 4 -2.72 -9.19 -10.32
CA GLN A 4 -4.07 -8.76 -9.93
C GLN A 4 -4.31 -8.74 -8.41
N GLN A 5 -3.28 -8.36 -7.66
CA GLN A 5 -3.37 -8.22 -6.20
C GLN A 5 -3.95 -6.86 -5.79
N GLY A 6 -3.84 -5.84 -6.66
CA GLY A 6 -4.29 -4.48 -6.36
C GLY A 6 -3.32 -3.68 -5.50
N CYS A 7 -3.78 -2.53 -5.00
CA CYS A 7 -2.90 -1.52 -4.40
C CYS A 7 -2.17 -1.97 -3.11
N PHE A 8 -2.67 -2.99 -2.41
CA PHE A 8 -2.01 -3.51 -1.21
C PHE A 8 -0.76 -4.36 -1.52
N ALA A 9 -0.51 -4.67 -2.80
CA ALA A 9 0.55 -5.59 -3.19
C ALA A 9 1.96 -5.08 -2.82
N GLY A 10 2.15 -3.76 -2.64
CA GLY A 10 3.40 -3.21 -2.09
C GLY A 10 3.76 -3.81 -0.73
N GLY A 11 2.77 -3.99 0.17
CA GLY A 11 2.98 -4.70 1.43
C GLY A 11 3.15 -6.21 1.25
N THR A 12 2.42 -6.82 0.31
CA THR A 12 2.51 -8.26 0.02
C THR A 12 3.88 -8.66 -0.51
N VAL A 13 4.48 -7.87 -1.39
CA VAL A 13 5.81 -8.17 -1.94
C VAL A 13 6.89 -8.11 -0.87
N LEU A 14 6.79 -7.16 0.08
CA LEU A 14 7.69 -7.10 1.24
C LEU A 14 7.54 -8.33 2.14
N ARG A 15 6.30 -8.73 2.44
CA ARG A 15 6.01 -9.95 3.22
C ARG A 15 6.62 -11.19 2.57
N LEU A 16 6.41 -11.38 1.28
CA LEU A 16 6.97 -12.53 0.55
C LEU A 16 8.49 -12.47 0.50
N ALA A 17 9.07 -11.30 0.21
CA ALA A 17 10.52 -11.14 0.11
C ALA A 17 11.23 -11.36 1.44
N LYS A 18 10.60 -11.00 2.58
CA LYS A 18 11.10 -11.32 3.93
C LYS A 18 11.33 -12.82 4.08
N ASP A 19 10.30 -13.63 3.86
CA ASP A 19 10.40 -15.09 3.99
C ASP A 19 11.42 -15.68 3.03
N LEU A 20 11.44 -15.22 1.77
CA LEU A 20 12.41 -15.68 0.77
C LEU A 20 13.86 -15.35 1.15
N ALA A 21 14.11 -14.15 1.67
CA ALA A 21 15.45 -13.70 2.03
C ALA A 21 15.95 -14.36 3.32
N GLU A 22 15.10 -14.47 4.35
CA GLU A 22 15.49 -15.02 5.66
C GLU A 22 15.60 -16.54 5.64
N ASN A 23 14.77 -17.22 4.85
CA ASN A 23 14.76 -18.69 4.79
C ASN A 23 15.78 -19.28 3.81
N ASN A 24 16.53 -18.45 3.07
CA ASN A 24 17.53 -18.89 2.10
C ASN A 24 18.84 -18.14 2.32
N LYS A 25 19.81 -18.77 3.01
CA LYS A 25 21.11 -18.15 3.32
C LYS A 25 21.81 -17.62 2.08
N GLY A 26 22.19 -16.34 2.11
CA GLY A 26 22.88 -15.65 1.01
C GLY A 26 21.96 -15.19 -0.13
N ALA A 27 20.65 -15.38 -0.03
CA ALA A 27 19.71 -14.91 -1.05
C ALA A 27 19.67 -13.37 -1.11
N ARG A 28 19.51 -12.87 -2.34
CA ARG A 28 19.19 -11.47 -2.65
C ARG A 28 17.98 -11.48 -3.58
N VAL A 29 16.88 -10.93 -3.09
CA VAL A 29 15.58 -10.95 -3.76
C VAL A 29 15.38 -9.59 -4.42
N LEU A 30 15.33 -9.57 -5.76
CA LEU A 30 14.86 -8.41 -6.50
C LEU A 30 13.33 -8.41 -6.51
N VAL A 31 12.75 -7.37 -5.93
CA VAL A 31 11.31 -7.10 -5.98
C VAL A 31 11.07 -5.95 -6.93
N VAL A 32 10.09 -6.10 -7.82
CA VAL A 32 9.67 -5.07 -8.77
C VAL A 32 8.16 -4.96 -8.76
N CYS A 33 7.66 -3.75 -8.51
CA CYS A 33 6.28 -3.35 -8.74
C CYS A 33 6.26 -2.43 -9.96
N SER A 34 5.41 -2.69 -10.95
CA SER A 34 5.27 -1.85 -12.15
C SER A 34 3.82 -1.80 -12.58
N GLU A 35 3.31 -0.59 -12.66
CA GLU A 35 1.88 -0.30 -12.78
C GLU A 35 1.68 0.70 -13.91
N ILE A 36 0.77 0.36 -14.82
CA ILE A 36 0.49 1.14 -16.03
C ILE A 36 -1.03 1.28 -16.17
N THR A 37 -1.51 2.52 -16.21
CA THR A 37 -2.93 2.87 -16.29
C THR A 37 -3.57 2.53 -17.63
N ALA A 38 -2.80 2.15 -18.64
CA ALA A 38 -3.32 1.72 -19.95
C ALA A 38 -4.39 0.61 -19.83
N VAL A 39 -4.34 -0.23 -18.79
CA VAL A 39 -5.34 -1.29 -18.55
C VAL A 39 -6.63 -0.78 -17.87
N THR A 40 -6.58 0.36 -17.17
CA THR A 40 -7.69 0.94 -16.39
C THR A 40 -8.28 2.21 -17.01
N PHE A 41 -7.59 2.83 -17.97
CA PHE A 41 -8.00 4.08 -18.61
C PHE A 41 -9.28 3.87 -19.44
N ARG A 42 -10.26 4.76 -19.28
CA ARG A 42 -11.51 4.74 -20.06
C ARG A 42 -12.19 6.10 -20.10
N GLY A 43 -13.10 6.27 -21.06
CA GLY A 43 -13.96 7.45 -21.16
C GLY A 43 -14.93 7.59 -19.98
N PRO A 44 -15.39 8.82 -19.70
CA PRO A 44 -16.31 9.10 -18.59
C PRO A 44 -17.73 8.56 -18.83
N SER A 45 -18.46 8.29 -17.75
CA SER A 45 -19.89 7.93 -17.79
C SER A 45 -20.61 8.40 -16.52
N ASP A 46 -21.77 9.04 -16.68
CA ASP A 46 -22.59 9.51 -15.56
C ASP A 46 -23.12 8.36 -14.68
N ALA A 47 -23.18 7.13 -15.23
CA ALA A 47 -23.56 5.94 -14.50
C ALA A 47 -22.45 5.40 -13.57
N HIS A 48 -21.19 5.83 -13.77
CA HIS A 48 -20.00 5.26 -13.13
C HIS A 48 -19.07 6.36 -12.60
N LEU A 49 -19.59 7.19 -11.68
CA LEU A 49 -18.82 8.28 -11.06
C LEU A 49 -17.63 7.78 -10.23
N ASP A 50 -17.72 6.58 -9.66
CA ASP A 50 -16.61 5.86 -8.99
C ASP A 50 -15.43 5.64 -9.93
N SER A 51 -15.70 5.29 -11.20
CA SER A 51 -14.65 5.16 -12.21
C SER A 51 -13.94 6.50 -12.47
N LEU A 52 -14.64 7.65 -12.38
CA LEU A 52 -14.01 8.96 -12.56
C LEU A 52 -13.01 9.29 -11.46
N VAL A 53 -13.27 8.85 -10.22
CA VAL A 53 -12.35 9.02 -9.10
C VAL A 53 -11.01 8.35 -9.43
N GLY A 54 -11.02 7.10 -9.89
CA GLY A 54 -9.76 6.44 -10.26
C GLY A 54 -9.12 7.02 -11.53
N GLN A 55 -9.88 7.56 -12.49
CA GLN A 55 -9.29 8.29 -13.63
C GLN A 55 -8.52 9.54 -13.19
N ALA A 56 -8.86 10.14 -12.04
CA ALA A 56 -8.18 11.31 -11.50
C ALA A 56 -7.03 10.95 -10.54
N LEU A 57 -7.04 9.75 -9.95
CA LEU A 57 -6.07 9.34 -8.94
C LEU A 57 -4.92 8.52 -9.51
N PHE A 58 -5.19 7.57 -10.41
CA PHE A 58 -4.19 6.59 -10.81
C PHE A 58 -3.12 7.19 -11.72
N GLY A 59 -1.87 6.86 -11.43
CA GLY A 59 -0.70 7.23 -12.22
C GLY A 59 0.15 6.01 -12.59
N ASP A 60 1.00 6.18 -13.60
CA ASP A 60 1.96 5.16 -14.02
C ASP A 60 3.22 5.23 -13.16
N GLY A 61 3.78 4.07 -12.80
CA GLY A 61 4.97 4.03 -11.95
C GLY A 61 5.59 2.65 -11.81
N ALA A 62 6.87 2.63 -11.48
CA ALA A 62 7.56 1.41 -11.11
C ALA A 62 8.56 1.66 -9.97
N ALA A 63 8.66 0.69 -9.07
CA ALA A 63 9.61 0.68 -7.96
C ALA A 63 10.34 -0.67 -7.94
N ALA A 64 11.64 -0.62 -7.61
CA ALA A 64 12.47 -1.81 -7.48
C ALA A 64 13.32 -1.72 -6.20
N ILE A 65 13.39 -2.84 -5.47
CA ILE A 65 14.17 -2.96 -4.25
C ILE A 65 14.91 -4.31 -4.22
N ILE A 66 16.08 -4.32 -3.61
CA ILE A 66 16.85 -5.54 -3.33
C ILE A 66 16.73 -5.83 -1.84
N ILE A 67 16.23 -7.01 -1.50
CA ILE A 67 16.03 -7.47 -0.13
C ILE A 67 16.92 -8.69 0.14
N GLY A 68 17.60 -8.71 1.28
CA GLY A 68 18.45 -9.82 1.70
C GLY A 68 18.61 -9.83 3.21
N ALA A 69 18.90 -11.01 3.76
CA ALA A 69 19.40 -11.17 5.12
C ALA A 69 20.95 -11.21 5.12
N ASP A 70 21.55 -10.98 6.29
CA ASP A 70 23.00 -10.97 6.50
C ASP A 70 23.74 -10.06 5.51
N PRO A 71 23.56 -8.73 5.60
CA PRO A 71 24.22 -7.79 4.70
C PRO A 71 25.75 -7.90 4.84
N ILE A 72 26.45 -7.87 3.71
CA ILE A 72 27.92 -7.91 3.68
C ILE A 72 28.44 -6.56 4.21
N PRO A 73 29.16 -6.54 5.36
CA PRO A 73 29.69 -5.30 5.91
C PRO A 73 30.57 -4.57 4.89
N GLU A 74 30.52 -3.24 4.91
CA GLU A 74 31.30 -2.33 4.03
C GLU A 74 30.92 -2.37 2.54
N VAL A 75 30.22 -3.40 2.07
CA VAL A 75 29.74 -3.53 0.68
C VAL A 75 28.27 -3.14 0.57
N GLU A 76 27.42 -3.76 1.39
CA GLU A 76 25.98 -3.52 1.38
C GLU A 76 25.62 -2.52 2.49
N LYS A 77 24.76 -1.56 2.16
CA LYS A 77 24.30 -0.51 3.07
C LYS A 77 22.80 -0.69 3.35
N PRO A 78 22.43 -1.34 4.47
CA PRO A 78 21.02 -1.50 4.81
C PRO A 78 20.32 -0.15 4.95
N LEU A 79 19.09 -0.06 4.42
CA LEU A 79 18.24 1.12 4.56
C LEU A 79 17.15 0.90 5.62
N PHE A 80 16.53 -0.27 5.61
CA PHE A 80 15.46 -0.69 6.51
C PHE A 80 15.56 -2.19 6.78
N GLU A 81 14.94 -2.63 7.87
CA GLU A 81 14.79 -4.05 8.24
C GLU A 81 13.30 -4.41 8.27
N LEU A 82 12.96 -5.58 7.73
CA LEU A 82 11.59 -6.11 7.76
C LEU A 82 11.40 -6.95 9.03
N VAL A 83 10.91 -6.34 10.11
CA VAL A 83 10.77 -7.03 11.41
C VAL A 83 9.61 -8.02 11.40
N SER A 84 8.42 -7.57 11.00
CA SER A 84 7.21 -8.37 10.91
C SER A 84 6.37 -7.95 9.71
N ALA A 85 5.50 -8.85 9.25
CA ALA A 85 4.55 -8.57 8.18
C ALA A 85 3.24 -9.32 8.44
N ALA A 86 2.13 -8.61 8.35
CA ALA A 86 0.79 -9.13 8.62
C ALA A 86 -0.18 -8.74 7.50
N GLN A 87 -1.28 -9.48 7.39
CA GLN A 87 -2.37 -9.20 6.48
C GLN A 87 -3.69 -9.57 7.15
N THR A 88 -4.74 -8.80 6.89
CA THR A 88 -6.09 -9.08 7.36
C THR A 88 -7.11 -8.66 6.31
N ILE A 89 -8.34 -9.18 6.43
CA ILE A 89 -9.50 -8.77 5.64
C ILE A 89 -10.43 -8.03 6.59
N LEU A 90 -10.88 -6.83 6.21
CA LEU A 90 -11.72 -6.02 7.07
C LEU A 90 -13.14 -6.59 7.13
N PRO A 91 -13.79 -6.61 8.32
CA PRO A 91 -15.19 -7.01 8.42
C PRO A 91 -16.08 -6.05 7.62
N ASP A 92 -17.15 -6.58 7.04
CA ASP A 92 -18.16 -5.82 6.28
C ASP A 92 -17.56 -4.98 5.13
N SER A 93 -16.50 -5.48 4.50
CA SER A 93 -15.79 -4.78 3.41
C SER A 93 -15.93 -5.42 2.03
N ASP A 94 -16.73 -6.48 1.92
CA ASP A 94 -17.00 -7.16 0.66
C ASP A 94 -17.47 -6.18 -0.42
N GLY A 95 -16.78 -6.18 -1.56
CA GLY A 95 -17.05 -5.28 -2.69
C GLY A 95 -16.71 -3.81 -2.47
N ALA A 96 -16.01 -3.46 -1.38
CA ALA A 96 -15.61 -2.07 -1.12
C ALA A 96 -14.63 -1.53 -2.16
N ILE A 97 -13.73 -2.38 -2.63
CA ILE A 97 -12.80 -2.11 -3.73
C ILE A 97 -12.80 -3.35 -4.61
N ASP A 98 -13.36 -3.23 -5.81
CA ASP A 98 -13.45 -4.34 -6.76
C ASP A 98 -12.78 -4.01 -8.08
N GLY A 99 -12.19 -5.04 -8.70
CA GLY A 99 -11.63 -5.00 -10.03
C GLY A 99 -12.13 -6.19 -10.85
N HIS A 100 -12.59 -5.94 -12.07
CA HIS A 100 -13.03 -6.96 -13.00
C HIS A 100 -12.33 -6.82 -14.34
N LEU A 101 -11.53 -7.82 -14.71
CA LEU A 101 -10.97 -7.89 -16.05
C LEU A 101 -12.05 -8.40 -17.01
N ARG A 102 -12.37 -7.58 -18.02
CA ARG A 102 -13.39 -7.83 -19.03
C ARG A 102 -12.80 -7.59 -20.43
N GLU A 103 -13.58 -7.87 -21.47
CA GLU A 103 -13.22 -7.55 -22.86
C GLU A 103 -12.96 -6.04 -23.06
N VAL A 104 -13.54 -5.20 -22.22
CA VAL A 104 -13.35 -3.73 -22.20
C VAL A 104 -12.16 -3.27 -21.34
N GLY A 105 -11.28 -4.19 -20.92
CA GLY A 105 -10.17 -3.91 -20.01
C GLY A 105 -10.53 -4.11 -18.53
N LEU A 106 -9.73 -3.55 -17.63
CA LEU A 106 -9.90 -3.71 -16.17
C LEU A 106 -10.83 -2.64 -15.60
N THR A 107 -12.11 -2.96 -15.40
CA THR A 107 -13.08 -2.07 -14.73
C THR A 107 -12.88 -2.12 -13.23
N PHE A 108 -12.94 -0.98 -12.54
CA PHE A 108 -12.83 -0.92 -11.08
C PHE A 108 -14.03 -0.21 -10.47
N HIS A 109 -14.38 -0.62 -9.25
CA HIS A 109 -15.47 -0.07 -8.46
C HIS A 109 -14.97 0.27 -7.07
N LEU A 110 -15.39 1.43 -6.57
CA LEU A 110 -14.97 1.97 -5.28
C LEU A 110 -16.22 2.41 -4.51
N LEU A 111 -16.48 1.77 -3.37
CA LEU A 111 -17.47 2.29 -2.45
C LEU A 111 -16.99 3.61 -1.85
N LYS A 112 -17.92 4.55 -1.68
CA LYS A 112 -17.62 5.90 -1.15
C LYS A 112 -17.01 5.85 0.26
N ASP A 113 -17.34 4.83 1.04
CA ASP A 113 -16.96 4.72 2.46
C ASP A 113 -15.69 3.86 2.70
N VAL A 114 -14.88 3.60 1.67
CA VAL A 114 -13.56 2.97 1.85
C VAL A 114 -12.69 3.67 2.91
N PRO A 115 -12.61 5.02 2.96
CA PRO A 115 -11.88 5.72 4.03
C PRO A 115 -12.39 5.36 5.44
N GLY A 116 -13.71 5.28 5.63
CA GLY A 116 -14.33 4.94 6.91
C GLY A 116 -14.05 3.50 7.33
N LEU A 117 -14.10 2.56 6.39
CA LEU A 117 -13.75 1.16 6.63
C LEU A 117 -12.29 1.02 7.09
N ILE A 118 -11.35 1.71 6.44
CA ILE A 118 -9.93 1.65 6.79
C ILE A 118 -9.69 2.30 8.15
N SER A 119 -10.18 3.52 8.37
CA SER A 119 -9.96 4.26 9.62
C SER A 119 -10.56 3.52 10.83
N LYS A 120 -11.74 2.91 10.70
CA LYS A 120 -12.34 2.11 11.77
C LYS A 120 -11.46 0.94 12.23
N ASN A 121 -10.67 0.35 11.33
CA ASN A 121 -9.95 -0.90 11.59
C ASN A 121 -8.43 -0.77 11.76
N ILE A 122 -7.82 0.35 11.34
CA ILE A 122 -6.34 0.50 11.31
C ILE A 122 -5.70 0.34 12.69
N GLU A 123 -6.34 0.84 13.75
CA GLU A 123 -5.80 0.78 15.11
C GLU A 123 -5.65 -0.66 15.61
N LYS A 124 -6.59 -1.55 15.26
CA LYS A 124 -6.49 -2.97 15.60
C LYS A 124 -5.24 -3.60 14.99
N SER A 125 -4.96 -3.31 13.71
CA SER A 125 -3.75 -3.81 13.03
C SER A 125 -2.47 -3.27 13.66
N LEU A 126 -2.45 -2.01 14.11
CA LEU A 126 -1.31 -1.44 14.82
C LEU A 126 -1.09 -2.13 16.18
N VAL A 127 -2.15 -2.31 16.97
CA VAL A 127 -2.06 -3.00 18.26
C VAL A 127 -1.53 -4.42 18.07
N GLU A 128 -2.08 -5.18 17.13
CA GLU A 128 -1.62 -6.55 16.85
C GLU A 128 -0.13 -6.61 16.43
N ALA A 129 0.33 -5.64 15.64
CA ALA A 129 1.72 -5.59 15.16
C ALA A 129 2.72 -5.11 16.23
N PHE A 130 2.33 -4.13 17.05
CA PHE A 130 3.25 -3.42 17.94
C PHE A 130 3.12 -3.80 19.43
N GLN A 131 2.05 -4.47 19.84
CA GLN A 131 1.92 -4.99 21.20
C GLN A 131 3.09 -5.92 21.61
N PRO A 132 3.59 -6.84 20.76
CA PRO A 132 4.78 -7.65 21.09
C PRO A 132 6.05 -6.83 21.29
N LEU A 133 6.10 -5.60 20.76
CA LEU A 133 7.23 -4.68 20.87
C LEU A 133 7.05 -3.65 22.00
N GLY A 134 5.90 -3.66 22.68
CA GLY A 134 5.57 -2.70 23.74
C GLY A 134 5.37 -1.26 23.26
N ILE A 135 5.11 -1.04 21.97
CA ILE A 135 4.90 0.30 21.40
C ILE A 135 3.40 0.59 21.33
N THR A 136 3.00 1.71 21.91
CA THR A 136 1.59 2.18 21.93
C THR A 136 1.43 3.62 21.43
N ASP A 137 2.51 4.40 21.36
CA ASP A 137 2.49 5.75 20.80
C ASP A 137 2.77 5.72 19.29
N TRP A 138 1.71 5.82 18.50
CA TRP A 138 1.79 5.84 17.03
C TRP A 138 2.58 7.04 16.48
N ASN A 139 2.72 8.12 17.25
CA ASN A 139 3.53 9.27 16.87
C ASN A 139 5.03 9.07 17.09
N SER A 140 5.44 8.02 17.80
CA SER A 140 6.85 7.64 17.95
C SER A 140 7.41 6.93 16.71
N LEU A 141 6.54 6.32 15.88
CA LEU A 141 6.90 5.55 14.70
C LEU A 141 7.04 6.42 13.46
N PHE A 142 7.95 6.14 12.53
CA PHE A 142 7.84 6.73 11.19
C PHE A 142 6.67 6.06 10.43
N TRP A 143 6.09 6.76 9.45
CA TRP A 143 4.90 6.30 8.74
C TRP A 143 5.14 6.22 7.24
N ILE A 144 4.70 5.10 6.66
CA ILE A 144 4.56 4.89 5.23
C ILE A 144 3.18 4.26 5.07
N ALA A 145 2.23 5.02 4.55
CA ALA A 145 0.91 4.53 4.19
C ALA A 145 0.76 4.53 2.68
N HIS A 146 0.03 3.57 2.11
CA HIS A 146 -0.33 3.62 0.70
C HIS A 146 -1.23 4.85 0.46
N PRO A 147 -0.86 5.77 -0.44
CA PRO A 147 -1.64 6.97 -0.73
C PRO A 147 -2.82 6.66 -1.68
N GLY A 148 -3.71 5.75 -1.26
CA GLY A 148 -4.82 5.29 -2.10
C GLY A 148 -5.77 6.40 -2.53
N GLY A 149 -5.89 7.42 -1.69
CA GLY A 149 -6.57 8.68 -1.96
C GLY A 149 -6.45 9.61 -0.73
N PRO A 150 -6.59 10.92 -0.91
CA PRO A 150 -6.41 11.89 0.17
C PRO A 150 -7.35 11.65 1.35
N ALA A 151 -8.62 11.28 1.08
CA ALA A 151 -9.61 11.01 2.11
C ALA A 151 -9.23 9.84 3.05
N ILE A 152 -8.53 8.82 2.55
CA ILE A 152 -8.04 7.71 3.38
C ILE A 152 -6.97 8.23 4.34
N LEU A 153 -6.02 9.02 3.83
CA LEU A 153 -4.93 9.58 4.62
C LEU A 153 -5.47 10.52 5.71
N ASP A 154 -6.41 11.40 5.36
CA ASP A 154 -7.02 12.34 6.29
C ASP A 154 -7.74 11.62 7.43
N GLN A 155 -8.54 10.59 7.13
CA GLN A 155 -9.25 9.85 8.17
C GLN A 155 -8.34 8.97 9.03
N VAL A 156 -7.26 8.40 8.48
CA VAL A 156 -6.27 7.66 9.28
C VAL A 156 -5.50 8.60 10.21
N GLU A 157 -5.10 9.77 9.70
CA GLU A 157 -4.43 10.82 10.48
C GLU A 157 -5.31 11.29 11.65
N GLU A 158 -6.57 11.59 11.38
CA GLU A 158 -7.55 11.99 12.39
C GLU A 158 -7.81 10.88 13.42
N LYS A 159 -8.12 9.66 12.95
CA LYS A 159 -8.46 8.52 13.81
C LYS A 159 -7.38 8.18 14.82
N LEU A 160 -6.12 8.25 14.40
CA LEU A 160 -4.96 7.90 15.22
C LEU A 160 -4.32 9.11 15.90
N ALA A 161 -4.90 10.31 15.72
CA ALA A 161 -4.35 11.58 16.18
C ALA A 161 -2.86 11.73 15.82
N LEU A 162 -2.51 11.41 14.57
CA LEU A 162 -1.15 11.56 14.09
C LEU A 162 -0.80 13.05 13.96
N LYS A 163 0.45 13.39 14.26
CA LYS A 163 0.97 14.72 13.99
C LYS A 163 1.02 14.96 12.47
N PRO A 164 0.85 16.20 11.98
CA PRO A 164 0.78 16.47 10.54
C PRO A 164 2.02 16.01 9.77
N GLU A 165 3.20 16.01 10.40
CA GLU A 165 4.43 15.56 9.77
C GLU A 165 4.52 14.05 9.52
N LYS A 166 3.68 13.22 10.17
CA LYS A 166 3.78 11.75 10.07
C LYS A 166 3.51 11.28 8.65
N LEU A 167 2.52 11.84 7.96
CA LEU A 167 2.14 11.46 6.60
C LEU A 167 2.75 12.36 5.51
N ARG A 168 3.69 13.25 5.86
CA ARG A 168 4.28 14.21 4.91
C ARG A 168 4.92 13.52 3.70
N SER A 169 5.70 12.46 3.91
CA SER A 169 6.36 11.74 2.81
C SER A 169 5.33 11.04 1.91
N THR A 170 4.32 10.41 2.51
CA THR A 170 3.22 9.76 1.78
C THR A 170 2.43 10.76 0.93
N ARG A 171 2.08 11.93 1.50
CA ARG A 171 1.37 13.00 0.78
C ARG A 171 2.22 13.61 -0.34
N HIS A 172 3.54 13.72 -0.14
CA HIS A 172 4.45 14.17 -1.20
C HIS A 172 4.47 13.22 -2.39
N VAL A 173 4.57 11.90 -2.16
CA VAL A 173 4.49 10.91 -3.24
C VAL A 173 3.16 11.00 -3.98
N LEU A 174 2.04 11.10 -3.25
CA LEU A 174 0.72 11.29 -3.85
C LEU A 174 0.64 12.55 -4.72
N SER A 175 1.21 13.65 -4.26
CA SER A 175 1.22 14.94 -4.96
C SER A 175 1.99 14.89 -6.27
N GLU A 176 3.18 14.29 -6.26
CA GLU A 176 4.09 14.29 -7.41
C GLU A 176 3.77 13.19 -8.43
N TYR A 177 3.22 12.06 -7.98
CA TYR A 177 3.09 10.85 -8.80
C TYR A 177 1.67 10.27 -8.86
N GLY A 178 0.73 10.77 -8.06
CA GLY A 178 -0.59 10.17 -7.94
C GLY A 178 -0.56 8.81 -7.22
N ASN A 179 -1.60 8.02 -7.41
CA ASN A 179 -1.71 6.65 -6.93
C ASN A 179 -1.12 5.68 -7.97
N MET A 180 0.13 5.28 -7.79
CA MET A 180 0.83 4.29 -8.62
C MET A 180 0.59 2.84 -8.14
N SER A 181 -0.57 2.55 -7.53
CA SER A 181 -0.93 1.22 -7.02
C SER A 181 0.18 0.64 -6.11
N SER A 182 0.74 -0.52 -6.45
CA SER A 182 1.72 -1.25 -5.63
C SER A 182 3.12 -0.65 -5.61
N ALA A 183 3.40 0.34 -6.45
CA ALA A 183 4.68 1.03 -6.51
C ALA A 183 4.76 2.24 -5.56
N CYS A 184 3.64 2.69 -4.98
CA CYS A 184 3.62 3.71 -3.93
C CYS A 184 4.11 3.16 -2.59
#